data_AF-A0A8S0YHG8-F1
#
_entry.id   AF-A0A8S0YHG8-F1
#
_cell.length_a   1.000
_cell.length_b   1.000
_cell.length_c   1.000
_cell.angle_alpha   90.00
_cell.angle_beta   90.00
_cell.angle_gamma   90.00
#
_symmetry.space_group_name_H-M   'P 1'
#
loop_
_entity.id
_entity.type
_entity.pdbx_description
1 polymer ?
#
loop_
_entity_poly.entity_id
_entity_poly.type
_entity_poly.pdbx_seq_one_letter_code
_entity_poly.pdbx_strand_id
1 'polypeptide(L)'
;MEISLNDKIYVMPRVKTRMLRRAIEINENTDFNNLKTKDLDGLVDFVVELYGNKFGRDDFYDGLDADKLIETLNSSINGIVGNLGKKLNEFPNK
;
A
#
# COMPACT_ATOMS: atom_id res chain seq x y z
N MET A 1 -0.52 -4.72 9.82
CA MET A 1 0.18 -3.42 9.77
C MET A 1 -0.74 -2.40 10.40
N GLU A 2 -0.14 -1.47 11.12
CA GLU A 2 -0.82 -0.36 11.75
C GLU A 2 -0.26 0.93 11.17
N ILE A 3 -1.12 1.93 10.97
CA ILE A 3 -0.71 3.29 10.64
C ILE A 3 -1.32 4.25 11.64
N SER A 4 -0.59 5.30 11.99
CA SER A 4 -1.08 6.39 12.82
C SER A 4 -1.40 7.58 11.94
N LEU A 5 -2.64 8.06 11.98
CA LEU A 5 -3.08 9.29 11.30
C LEU A 5 -3.75 10.20 12.34
N ASN A 6 -3.24 11.42 12.54
CA ASN A 6 -3.78 12.38 13.53
C ASN A 6 -4.07 11.74 14.90
N ASP A 7 -3.06 11.09 15.49
CA ASP A 7 -3.12 10.37 16.77
C ASP A 7 -4.13 9.19 16.85
N LYS A 8 -4.70 8.78 15.71
CA LYS A 8 -5.56 7.59 15.61
C LYS A 8 -4.84 6.46 14.92
N ILE A 9 -4.91 5.27 15.54
CA ILE A 9 -4.31 4.06 15.00
C ILE A 9 -5.34 3.30 14.15
N TYR A 10 -4.98 3.02 12.90
CA TYR A 10 -5.77 2.19 12.00
C TYR A 10 -5.08 0.86 11.79
N VAL A 11 -5.80 -0.22 12.06
CA VAL A 11 -5.34 -1.60 11.83
C VAL A 11 -5.80 -2.09 10.47
N MET A 12 -4.85 -2.58 9.67
CA MET A 12 -5.11 -3.18 8.36
C MET A 12 -5.96 -4.45 8.52
N PRO A 13 -7.10 -4.57 7.82
CA PRO A 13 -7.93 -5.78 7.84
C PRO A 13 -7.25 -6.94 7.11
N ARG A 14 -7.90 -8.10 7.08
CA ARG A 14 -7.46 -9.21 6.22
C ARG A 14 -7.38 -8.75 4.76
N VAL A 15 -6.20 -8.88 4.17
CA VAL A 15 -5.94 -8.50 2.77
C VAL A 15 -6.78 -9.36 1.83
N LYS A 16 -7.58 -8.70 0.98
CA LYS A 16 -8.40 -9.35 -0.05
C LYS A 16 -7.56 -9.65 -1.29
N THR A 17 -7.89 -10.71 -2.04
CA THR A 17 -7.20 -11.08 -3.29
C THR A 17 -7.18 -9.97 -4.33
N ARG A 18 -8.23 -9.13 -4.39
CA ARG A 18 -8.26 -7.93 -5.25
C ARG A 18 -7.12 -6.95 -4.91
N MET A 19 -6.80 -6.77 -3.63
CA MET A 19 -5.71 -5.87 -3.22
C MET A 19 -4.35 -6.43 -3.64
N LEU A 20 -4.18 -7.74 -3.63
CA LEU A 20 -2.99 -8.38 -4.18
C LEU A 20 -2.84 -8.08 -5.68
N ARG A 21 -3.89 -8.26 -6.48
CA ARG A 21 -3.86 -7.91 -7.92
C ARG A 21 -3.47 -6.44 -8.13
N ARG A 22 -4.07 -5.52 -7.36
CA ARG A 22 -3.76 -4.08 -7.45
C ARG A 22 -2.32 -3.77 -7.05
N ALA A 23 -1.79 -4.44 -6.04
CA ALA A 23 -0.41 -4.25 -5.62
C ALA A 23 0.59 -4.68 -6.71
N ILE A 24 0.30 -5.78 -7.42
CA ILE A 24 1.08 -6.22 -8.59
C ILE A 24 1.00 -5.17 -9.70
N GLU A 25 -0.21 -4.73 -10.04
CA GLU A 25 -0.46 -3.72 -11.07
C GLU A 25 0.29 -2.39 -10.78
N ILE A 26 0.29 -1.93 -9.53
CA ILE A 26 1.06 -0.76 -9.10
C ILE A 26 2.57 -1.01 -9.25
N ASN A 27 3.04 -2.17 -8.78
CA ASN A 27 4.47 -2.49 -8.83
C ASN A 27 5.01 -2.61 -10.27
N GLU A 28 4.17 -3.02 -11.23
CA GLU A 28 4.52 -3.10 -12.65
C GLU A 28 4.49 -1.74 -13.37
N ASN A 29 3.56 -0.86 -12.98
CA ASN A 29 3.26 0.36 -13.74
C ASN A 29 3.76 1.66 -13.09
N THR A 30 4.29 1.63 -11.87
CA THR A 30 4.77 2.81 -11.14
C THR A 30 6.30 2.88 -11.13
N ASP A 31 6.85 4.00 -11.58
CA ASP A 31 8.28 4.31 -11.42
C ASP A 31 8.54 4.97 -10.07
N PHE A 32 8.93 4.15 -9.08
CA PHE A 32 9.22 4.63 -7.72
C PHE A 32 10.45 5.55 -7.63
N ASN A 33 11.31 5.59 -8.66
CA ASN A 33 12.46 6.50 -8.68
C ASN A 33 12.09 7.92 -9.16
N ASN A 34 10.92 8.08 -9.79
CA ASN A 34 10.48 9.34 -10.36
C ASN A 34 8.97 9.53 -10.17
N LEU A 35 8.55 9.54 -8.91
CA LEU A 35 7.14 9.68 -8.54
C LEU A 35 6.60 11.07 -8.91
N LYS A 36 5.49 11.08 -9.65
CA LYS A 36 4.70 12.30 -9.88
C LYS A 36 3.56 12.39 -8.87
N THR A 37 2.96 13.57 -8.76
CA THR A 37 1.81 13.81 -7.87
C THR A 37 0.65 12.83 -8.13
N LYS A 38 0.34 12.55 -9.40
CA LYS A 38 -0.67 11.56 -9.78
C LYS A 38 -0.32 10.13 -9.32
N ASP A 39 0.96 9.78 -9.35
CA ASP A 39 1.40 8.45 -8.90
C ASP A 39 1.24 8.36 -7.38
N LEU A 40 1.64 9.40 -6.65
CA LEU A 40 1.40 9.50 -5.20
C LEU A 40 -0.08 9.37 -4.85
N ASP A 41 -0.96 10.08 -5.56
CA ASP A 41 -2.41 9.99 -5.32
C ASP A 41 -2.95 8.57 -5.52
N GLY A 42 -2.49 7.88 -6.57
CA GLY A 42 -2.86 6.48 -6.82
C GLY A 42 -2.33 5.52 -5.75
N LEU A 43 -1.14 5.78 -5.24
CA LEU A 43 -0.54 5.00 -4.14
C LEU A 43 -1.30 5.23 -2.83
N VAL A 44 -1.70 6.47 -2.54
CA VAL A 44 -2.52 6.79 -1.36
C VAL A 44 -3.92 6.17 -1.48
N ASP A 45 -4.55 6.24 -2.65
CA ASP A 45 -5.84 5.57 -2.90
C ASP A 45 -5.76 4.07 -2.66
N PHE A 46 -4.65 3.46 -3.07
CA PHE A 46 -4.38 2.06 -2.77
C PHE A 46 -4.32 1.78 -1.27
N VAL A 47 -3.63 2.64 -0.49
CA VAL A 47 -3.57 2.50 0.97
C VAL A 47 -4.96 2.68 1.59
N VAL A 48 -5.71 3.71 1.20
CA VAL A 48 -7.10 3.92 1.66
C VAL A 48 -7.96 2.67 1.45
N GLU A 49 -7.91 2.09 0.26
CA GLU A 49 -8.65 0.85 -0.06
C GLU A 49 -8.12 -0.36 0.72
N LEU A 50 -6.80 -0.45 0.94
CA LEU A 50 -6.16 -1.52 1.70
C LEU A 50 -6.64 -1.56 3.15
N TYR A 51 -6.85 -0.38 3.75
CA TYR A 51 -7.41 -0.25 5.10
C TYR A 51 -8.93 -0.37 5.14
N GLY A 52 -9.57 -0.63 4.00
CA GLY A 52 -11.01 -0.85 3.88
C GLY A 52 -11.82 0.44 3.93
N ASN A 53 -11.26 1.54 3.43
CA ASN A 53 -11.90 2.87 3.37
C ASN A 53 -12.32 3.40 4.74
N LYS A 54 -11.50 3.16 5.78
CA LYS A 54 -11.72 3.69 7.14
C LYS A 54 -11.37 5.19 7.27
N PHE A 55 -10.66 5.73 6.29
CA PHE A 55 -10.24 7.12 6.15
C PHE A 55 -10.18 7.46 4.65
N GLY A 56 -10.22 8.74 4.29
CA GLY A 56 -10.09 9.22 2.91
C GLY A 56 -8.64 9.55 2.52
N ARG A 57 -8.45 9.95 1.26
CA ARG A 57 -7.14 10.41 0.75
C ARG A 57 -6.64 11.63 1.52
N ASP A 58 -7.51 12.61 1.73
CA ASP A 58 -7.16 13.85 2.43
C ASP A 58 -6.83 13.58 3.89
N ASP A 59 -7.63 12.72 4.58
CA ASP A 59 -7.33 12.28 5.95
C ASP A 59 -5.96 11.61 6.07
N PHE A 60 -5.52 10.90 5.02
CA PHE A 60 -4.21 10.28 4.97
C PHE A 60 -3.10 11.32 4.79
N TYR A 61 -3.24 12.24 3.83
CA TYR A 61 -2.24 13.29 3.59
C TYR A 61 -2.11 14.25 4.77
N ASP A 62 -3.23 14.65 5.38
CA ASP A 62 -3.25 15.58 6.50
C ASP A 62 -2.87 14.91 7.81
N GLY A 63 -3.11 13.60 7.93
CA GLY A 63 -2.92 12.85 9.16
C GLY A 63 -1.58 12.14 9.30
N LEU A 64 -0.89 11.85 8.21
CA LEU A 64 0.41 11.19 8.21
C LEU A 64 1.55 12.22 8.26
N ASP A 65 2.55 11.98 9.11
CA ASP A 65 3.78 12.78 9.07
C ASP A 65 4.46 12.63 7.68
N ALA A 66 4.84 13.76 7.08
CA ALA A 66 5.34 13.77 5.71
C ALA A 66 6.61 12.92 5.49
N ASP A 67 7.46 12.79 6.50
CA ASP A 67 8.66 11.95 6.48
C ASP A 67 8.35 10.45 6.45
N LYS A 68 7.16 10.04 6.91
CA LYS A 68 6.68 8.65 6.91
C LYS A 68 5.97 8.25 5.62
N LEU A 69 5.69 9.18 4.72
CA LEU A 69 4.90 8.92 3.50
C LEU A 69 5.49 7.77 2.68
N ILE A 70 6.76 7.92 2.26
CA ILE A 70 7.41 6.95 1.37
C ILE A 70 7.54 5.58 2.05
N GLU A 71 7.89 5.54 3.33
CA GLU A 71 7.99 4.31 4.12
C GLU A 71 6.63 3.59 4.19
N THR A 72 5.56 4.33 4.46
CA THR A 72 4.20 3.78 4.59
C THR A 72 3.70 3.21 3.27
N LEU A 73 3.92 3.92 2.16
CA LEU A 73 3.55 3.44 0.82
C LEU A 73 4.33 2.17 0.45
N ASN A 74 5.66 2.19 0.59
CA ASN A 74 6.51 1.03 0.29
C ASN A 74 6.16 -0.18 1.15
N SER A 75 5.95 0.01 2.45
CA SER A 75 5.59 -1.06 3.38
C SER A 75 4.24 -1.67 3.01
N SER A 76 3.27 -0.85 2.62
CA SER A 76 1.92 -1.31 2.22
C SER A 76 1.97 -2.21 0.98
N ILE A 77 2.79 -1.87 -0.01
CA ILE A 77 2.93 -2.63 -1.27
C ILE A 77 3.76 -3.90 -1.02
N ASN A 78 4.96 -3.75 -0.44
CA ASN A 78 5.89 -4.85 -0.21
C ASN A 78 5.35 -5.87 0.79
N GLY A 79 4.56 -5.43 1.79
CA GLY A 79 3.89 -6.33 2.72
C GLY A 79 2.90 -7.29 2.04
N ILE A 80 2.37 -6.91 0.88
CA ILE A 80 1.43 -7.73 0.10
C ILE A 80 2.19 -8.54 -0.95
N VAL A 81 2.99 -7.90 -1.81
CA VAL A 81 3.70 -8.55 -2.92
C VAL A 81 4.81 -9.46 -2.44
N GLY A 82 5.55 -9.07 -1.40
CA GLY A 82 6.63 -9.88 -0.82
C GLY A 82 6.13 -11.22 -0.27
N ASN A 83 4.91 -11.25 0.28
CA ASN A 83 4.27 -12.50 0.70
C ASN A 83 3.84 -13.37 -0.49
N LEU A 84 3.46 -12.77 -1.62
CA LEU A 84 3.18 -13.52 -2.85
C LEU A 84 4.46 -14.15 -3.41
N GLY A 85 5.55 -13.40 -3.53
CA GLY A 85 6.81 -13.93 -4.06
C GLY A 85 7.30 -15.16 -3.30
N LYS A 86 7.20 -15.14 -1.96
CA LYS A 86 7.49 -16.32 -1.11
C LYS A 86 6.61 -17.52 -1.46
N LYS A 87 5.31 -17.31 -1.60
CA LYS A 87 4.35 -18.38 -1.94
C LYS A 87 4.49 -18.87 -3.38
N LEU A 88 4.88 -18.02 -4.32
CA LEU A 88 5.15 -18.42 -5.71
C LEU A 88 6.35 -19.35 -5.80
N ASN A 89 7.40 -19.11 -4.99
CA ASN A 89 8.56 -20.01 -4.92
C ASN A 89 8.23 -21.38 -4.31
N GLU A 90 7.10 -21.52 -3.62
CA GLU A 90 6.58 -22.81 -3.14
C GLU A 90 5.84 -23.59 -4.24
N PHE A 91 5.43 -22.94 -5.33
CA PHE A 91 4.92 -23.66 -6.48
C PHE A 91 6.08 -24.36 -7.17
N PRO A 92 6.00 -25.69 -7.40
CA PRO A 92 7.06 -26.40 -8.11
C PRO A 92 7.19 -25.81 -9.50
N ASN A 93 8.39 -25.32 -9.82
CA ASN A 93 8.77 -24.96 -11.18
C ASN A 93 8.58 -26.21 -12.06
N LYS A 94 7.71 -26.10 -13.07
CA LYS A 94 7.55 -27.15 -14.09
C LYS A 94 8.76 -27.20 -15.01
#